data_AF-A0AAU6I9L1-F1
#
_entry.id   AF-A0AAU6I9L1-F1
#
_cell.length_a   1.000
_cell.length_b   1.000
_cell.length_c   1.000
_cell.angle_alpha   90.00
_cell.angle_beta   90.00
_cell.angle_gamma   90.00
#
_symmetry.space_group_name_H-M   'P 1'
#
loop_
_entity.id
_entity.type
_entity.pdbx_description
1 polymer ?
#
loop_
_entity_poly.entity_id
_entity_poly.type
_entity_poly.pdbx_seq_one_letter_code
_entity_poly.pdbx_strand_id
1 'polypeptide(L)' 'MIAADRHTALLGSANLTDRALTDNIELGVVLRDPGIVGPLADHFRWLISPENGIMRRA' A
#
# COMPACT_ATOMS: atom_id res chain seq x y z
N MET A 1 2.25 -0.15 -1.67
CA MET A 1 1.81 0.50 -0.42
C MET A 1 1.87 -0.52 0.70
N ILE A 2 2.31 -0.11 1.89
CA ILE A 2 2.26 -0.91 3.12
C ILE A 2 1.46 -0.10 4.14
N ALA A 3 0.49 -0.72 4.80
CA ALA A 3 -0.22 -0.13 5.93
C ALA A 3 0.12 -0.92 7.20
N ALA A 4 0.43 -0.20 8.28
CA ALA A 4 0.58 -0.74 9.62
C ALA A 4 -0.58 -0.20 10.46
N ASP A 5 -1.50 -1.10 10.79
CA ASP A 5 -2.79 -0.77 11.40
C ASP A 5 -3.56 0.28 10.57
N ARG A 6 -4.28 1.19 11.24
CA ARG A 6 -5.05 2.27 10.60
C ARG A 6 -4.45 3.66 10.84
N HIS A 7 -3.22 3.74 11.32
CA HIS A 7 -2.58 5.02 11.68
C HIS A 7 -1.25 5.29 10.99
N THR A 8 -0.60 4.29 10.37
CA THR A 8 0.65 4.49 9.63
C THR A 8 0.59 3.82 8.28
N ALA A 9 1.03 4.51 7.22
CA ALA A 9 1.20 3.91 5.90
C ALA A 9 2.49 4.39 5.23
N LEU A 10 3.16 3.49 4.52
CA LEU A 10 4.21 3.79 3.56
C LEU A 10 3.62 3.72 2.16
N LEU A 11 3.61 4.86 1.47
CA LEU A 11 3.22 4.97 0.07
C LEU A 11 4.44 5.41 -0.73
N GLY A 12 4.80 4.66 -1.77
CA GLY A 12 5.97 4.98 -2.59
C GLY A 12 6.00 4.20 -3.90
N SER A 13 6.99 4.51 -4.72
CA SER A 13 7.22 3.88 -6.01
C SER A 13 7.90 2.50 -5.91
N ALA A 14 8.60 2.25 -4.79
CA ALA A 14 9.31 0.99 -4.57
C ALA A 14 8.36 -0.20 -4.56
N ASN A 15 8.55 -1.08 -5.54
CA ASN A 15 8.02 -2.44 -5.47
C ASN A 15 8.78 -3.22 -4.40
N LEU A 16 8.16 -4.26 -3.83
CA LEU A 16 8.81 -5.14 -2.84
C LEU A 16 9.68 -6.19 -3.52
N THR A 17 10.68 -5.73 -4.27
CA THR A 17 11.65 -6.57 -4.99
C THR A 17 13.07 -6.15 -4.62
N ASP A 18 14.01 -7.10 -4.72
CA ASP A 18 15.43 -6.85 -4.43
C ASP A 18 15.96 -5.64 -5.23
N ARG A 19 15.74 -5.64 -6.55
CA ARG A 19 16.14 -4.56 -7.46
C ARG A 19 15.60 -3.18 -7.06
N ALA A 20 14.36 -3.08 -6.61
CA ALA A 20 13.78 -1.80 -6.21
C ALA A 20 14.37 -1.28 -4.89
N LEU A 21 14.90 -2.17 -4.05
CA LEU A 21 15.50 -1.83 -2.77
C LEU A 21 17.02 -1.55 -2.86
N THR A 22 17.69 -1.98 -3.93
CA THR A 22 19.15 -1.86 -4.09
C THR A 22 19.58 -0.97 -5.25
N ASP A 23 18.88 -1.02 -6.39
CA ASP A 23 19.40 -0.51 -7.65
C ASP A 23 18.61 0.71 -8.17
N ASN A 24 17.29 0.72 -7.96
CA ASN A 24 16.44 1.79 -8.45
C ASN A 24 16.48 3.01 -7.53
N ILE A 25 16.32 4.19 -8.13
CA ILE A 25 15.95 5.40 -7.38
C ILE A 25 14.44 5.33 -7.14
N GLU A 26 14.05 5.21 -5.88
CA GLU A 26 12.66 5.15 -5.44
C GLU A 26 12.36 6.29 -4.46
N LEU A 27 11.10 6.74 -4.43
CA LEU A 27 10.62 7.73 -3.48
C LEU A 27 9.39 7.20 -2.74
N GLY A 28 9.31 7.48 -1.45
CA GLY A 28 8.14 7.18 -0.64
C GLY A 28 7.91 8.20 0.46
N VAL A 29 6.67 8.23 0.95
CA VAL A 29 6.23 9.06 2.07
C VAL A 29 5.64 8.16 3.16
N VAL A 30 5.94 8.52 4.41
CA VAL A 30 5.32 7.90 5.58
C VAL A 30 4.19 8.80 6.05
N LEU A 31 2.96 8.32 5.92
CA LEU A 31 1.74 8.98 6.36
C LEU A 31 1.40 8.51 7.77
N ARG A 32 1.02 9.45 8.65
CA ARG A 32 0.66 9.18 10.06
C ARG A 32 -0.68 9.77 10.49
N ASP A 33 -1.33 10.56 9.64
CA ASP A 33 -2.64 11.11 9.94
C ASP A 33 -3.71 10.00 9.80
N PRO A 34 -4.41 9.62 10.88
CA PRO A 34 -5.45 8.59 10.80
C PRO A 34 -6.59 8.95 9.84
N GLY A 35 -6.87 10.24 9.63
CA GLY A 35 -7.86 10.73 8.68
C GLY A 35 -7.47 10.47 7.21
N ILE A 36 -6.19 10.25 6.94
CA ILE A 36 -5.66 9.90 5.62
C ILE A 36 -5.41 8.39 5.52
N VAL A 37 -4.80 7.79 6.55
CA VAL A 37 -4.42 6.37 6.55
C VAL A 37 -5.64 5.45 6.57
N GLY A 38 -6.68 5.79 7.33
CA GLY A 38 -7.91 4.99 7.42
C GLY A 38 -8.54 4.69 6.05
N PRO A 39 -8.89 5.72 5.25
CA PRO A 39 -9.44 5.54 3.91
C PRO A 39 -8.53 4.74 2.96
N LEU A 40 -7.20 4.92 3.04
CA LEU A 40 -6.26 4.13 2.25
C LEU A 40 -6.29 2.65 2.60
N ALA A 41 -6.34 2.33 3.90
CA ALA A 41 -6.47 0.96 4.38
C ALA A 41 -7.80 0.32 3.96
N ASP A 42 -8.90 1.08 4.00
CA ASP A 42 -10.22 0.64 3.56
C ASP A 42 -10.25 0.34 2.06
N HIS A 43 -9.66 1.22 1.25
CA HIS A 43 -9.56 1.00 -0.19
C HIS A 43 -8.74 -0.25 -0.52
N PHE A 44 -7.60 -0.43 0.16
CA PHE A 44 -6.79 -1.63 -0.05
C PHE A 44 -7.54 -2.90 0.36
N ARG A 45 -8.30 -2.87 1.48
CA ARG A 45 -9.16 -3.98 1.89
C ARG A 45 -10.21 -4.29 0.82
N TRP A 46 -10.87 -3.27 0.29
CA TRP A 46 -11.86 -3.42 -0.77
C TRP A 46 -11.25 -4.05 -2.04
N LEU A 47 -10.03 -3.66 -2.44
CA LEU A 47 -9.36 -4.23 -3.62
C LEU A 47 -9.12 -5.75 -3.49
N ILE A 48 -8.75 -6.21 -2.29
CA ILE A 48 -8.41 -7.61 -2.03
C ILE A 48 -9.60 -8.46 -1.57
N SER A 49 -10.74 -7.84 -1.29
CA SER A 49 -11.98 -8.50 -0.89
C SER A 49 -12.51 -9.37 -2.06
N PRO A 50 -12.62 -10.70 -1.88
CA PRO A 50 -13.05 -11.62 -2.95
C PRO A 50 -14.40 -11.27 -3.58
N GLU A 51 -15.33 -10.76 -2.78
CA GLU A 51 -16.67 -10.33 -3.20
C GLU A 51 -16.67 -9.23 -4.26
N ASN A 52 -15.59 -8.43 -4.32
CA ASN A 52 -15.47 -7.35 -5.30
C ASN A 52 -14.89 -7.84 -6.63
N GLY A 53 -14.30 -9.04 -6.67
CA GLY A 53 -13.82 -9.68 -7.90
C GLY A 53 -12.74 -8.89 -8.66
N ILE A 54 -12.06 -7.94 -8.02
CA ILE A 54 -11.04 -7.07 -8.61
C ILE A 54 -9.71 -7.80 -8.74
N MET A 55 -9.17 -8.27 -7.61
CA MET A 55 -7.92 -9.04 -7.58
C MET A 55 -8.21 -10.54 -7.67
N ARG A 56 -8.59 -11.01 -8.86
CA ARG A 56 -8.69 -12.45 -9.17
C ARG A 56 -7.34 -12.95 -9.67
N ARG A 57 -6.96 -14.16 -9.23
CA ARG A 57 -5.82 -14.88 -9.79
C ARG A 57 -6.18 -15.27 -11.22
N ALA A 58 -5.36 -14.85 -12.19
CA ALA A 58 -5.48 -15.24 -13.60
C ALA A 58 -5.23 -16.73 -13.79
#